data_AF-A0A965YXF1-F1
#
_entry.id   AF-A0A965YXF1-F1
#
_cell.length_a   1.000
_cell.length_b   1.000
_cell.length_c   1.000
_cell.angle_alpha   90.00
_cell.angle_beta   90.00
_cell.angle_gamma   90.00
#
_symmetry.space_group_name_H-M   'P 1'
#
loop_
_entity.id
_entity.type
_entity.pdbx_description
1 polymer ?
#
loop_
_entity_poly.entity_id
_entity_poly.type
_entity_poly.pdbx_seq_one_letter_code
_entity_poly.pdbx_strand_id
1 'polypeptide(L)'
;MIKPYIITKNINGVPILGPHSFFQIPEHEIDLLYNGCGTGKIGAKITPDSMYGLDISMLCNIHDHMYENCTCEQDEIEADAILSANLITLITTKSTGILKWLRLFRATKYIVAVSATTFSEEFWEINKNKRGL
;
A
#
# COMPACT_ATOMS: atom_id res chain seq x y z
N MET A 1 -8.89 -15.14 -5.48
CA MET A 1 -8.25 -16.22 -4.69
C MET A 1 -6.95 -15.63 -4.21
N ILE A 2 -6.82 -15.33 -2.91
CA ILE A 2 -5.60 -14.72 -2.36
C ILE A 2 -4.48 -15.75 -2.49
N LYS A 3 -3.33 -15.38 -3.08
CA LYS A 3 -2.21 -16.30 -3.25
C LYS A 3 -1.73 -16.81 -1.87
N PRO A 4 -1.25 -18.07 -1.76
CA PRO A 4 -0.98 -18.73 -0.47
C PRO A 4 0.12 -18.09 0.39
N TYR A 5 0.78 -17.02 -0.08
CA TYR A 5 1.82 -16.30 0.66
C TYR A 5 1.30 -15.05 1.41
N ILE A 6 0.08 -14.58 1.13
CA ILE A 6 -0.51 -13.47 1.88
C ILE A 6 -1.06 -13.99 3.19
N ILE A 7 -0.61 -13.40 4.30
CA ILE A 7 -1.05 -13.72 5.64
C ILE A 7 -1.67 -12.49 6.31
N THR A 8 -2.37 -12.71 7.41
CA THR A 8 -2.82 -11.64 8.30
C THR A 8 -1.94 -11.59 9.54
N LYS A 9 -1.42 -10.41 9.89
CA LYS A 9 -0.70 -10.17 11.14
C LYS A 9 -1.44 -9.11 11.96
N ASN A 10 -1.60 -9.36 13.27
CA ASN A 10 -2.16 -8.34 14.16
C ASN A 10 -1.05 -7.36 14.54
N ILE A 11 -1.23 -6.09 14.19
CA ILE A 11 -0.28 -5.03 14.49
C ILE A 11 -1.01 -3.95 15.28
N ASN A 12 -0.62 -3.79 16.55
CA ASN A 12 -1.23 -2.83 17.47
C ASN A 12 -2.77 -2.94 17.54
N GLY A 13 -3.31 -4.15 17.48
CA GLY A 13 -4.76 -4.40 17.52
C GLY A 13 -5.47 -4.29 16.17
N VAL A 14 -4.75 -4.13 15.06
CA VAL A 14 -5.30 -4.05 13.70
C VAL A 14 -4.88 -5.29 12.91
N PRO A 15 -5.81 -6.05 12.32
CA PRO A 15 -5.45 -7.13 11.41
C PRO A 15 -5.01 -6.56 10.06
N ILE A 16 -3.74 -6.74 9.71
CA ILE A 16 -3.14 -6.24 8.48
C ILE A 16 -2.78 -7.41 7.57
N LEU A 17 -3.19 -7.33 6.30
CA LEU A 17 -2.86 -8.26 5.23
C LEU A 17 -1.52 -7.90 4.61
N GLY A 18 -0.70 -8.89 4.28
CA GLY A 18 0.54 -8.68 3.56
C GLY A 18 1.27 -9.99 3.27
N PRO A 19 2.30 -9.96 2.42
CA PRO A 19 3.08 -11.15 2.13
C PRO A 19 3.88 -11.59 3.36
N HIS A 20 4.00 -12.91 3.53
CA HIS A 20 4.82 -13.51 4.59
C HIS A 20 6.26 -12.96 4.58
N SER A 21 6.85 -12.76 3.38
CA SER A 21 8.20 -12.21 3.20
C SER A 21 8.36 -10.82 3.83
N PHE A 22 7.37 -9.94 3.66
CA PHE A 22 7.42 -8.60 4.27
C PHE A 22 7.43 -8.69 5.80
N PHE A 23 6.60 -9.56 6.38
CA PHE A 23 6.53 -9.69 7.84
C PHE A 23 7.75 -10.37 8.48
N GLN A 24 8.67 -10.89 7.68
CA GLN A 24 9.97 -11.41 8.12
C GLN A 24 11.08 -10.35 8.10
N ILE A 25 10.86 -9.21 7.44
CA ILE A 25 11.82 -8.10 7.41
C ILE A 25 11.88 -7.46 8.82
N PRO A 26 13.09 -7.30 9.40
CA PRO A 26 13.24 -6.56 10.64
C PRO A 26 12.76 -5.11 10.50
N GLU A 27 12.07 -4.58 11.52
CA GLU A 27 11.46 -3.24 11.46
C GLU A 27 12.46 -2.13 11.08
N HIS A 28 13.68 -2.20 11.62
CA HIS A 28 14.74 -1.23 11.31
C HIS A 28 15.26 -1.30 9.86
N GLU A 29 15.02 -2.40 9.15
CA GLU A 29 15.35 -2.53 7.73
C GLU A 29 14.22 -2.03 6.83
N ILE A 30 12.96 -2.04 7.31
CA ILE A 30 11.80 -1.56 6.54
C ILE A 30 11.98 -0.09 6.15
N ASP A 31 12.43 0.76 7.07
CA ASP A 31 12.66 2.19 6.82
C ASP A 31 13.86 2.45 5.87
N LEU A 32 14.75 1.46 5.70
CA LEU A 32 15.87 1.55 4.76
C LEU A 32 15.47 1.09 3.35
N LEU A 33 14.51 0.17 3.26
CA LEU A 33 14.03 -0.42 2.02
C LEU A 33 12.90 0.41 1.40
N TYR A 34 12.01 0.97 2.23
CA TYR A 34 10.78 1.63 1.80
C TYR A 34 10.72 3.06 2.32
N ASN A 35 10.14 3.96 1.51
CA ASN A 35 10.08 5.40 1.80
C ASN A 35 8.67 5.87 2.17
N GLY A 36 7.82 5.00 2.74
CA GLY A 36 6.46 5.34 3.13
C GLY A 36 5.48 5.39 1.94
N CYS A 37 4.55 6.36 1.94
CA CYS A 37 3.45 6.41 0.97
C CYS A 37 3.76 7.16 -0.33
N GLY A 38 5.03 7.45 -0.59
CA GLY A 38 5.49 8.20 -1.75
C GLY A 38 6.10 7.32 -2.84
N THR A 39 5.64 7.49 -4.08
CA THR A 39 6.35 6.93 -5.23
C THR A 39 7.66 7.68 -5.43
N GLY A 40 8.76 6.94 -5.59
CA GLY A 40 10.08 7.49 -5.88
C GLY A 40 10.03 8.62 -6.92
N LYS A 41 10.64 9.76 -6.56
CA LYS A 41 10.96 10.96 -7.34
C LYS A 41 9.83 11.79 -7.99
N ILE A 42 8.62 11.28 -8.26
CA ILE A 42 7.58 12.09 -8.96
C ILE A 42 6.26 12.22 -8.16
N GLY A 43 5.78 11.19 -7.46
CA GLY A 43 4.52 11.26 -6.68
C GLY A 43 4.67 11.53 -5.18
N ALA A 44 5.89 11.43 -4.63
CA ALA A 44 6.20 11.67 -3.22
C ALA A 44 5.82 13.07 -2.69
N LYS A 45 5.54 14.04 -3.57
CA LYS A 45 5.25 15.43 -3.17
C LYS A 45 3.77 15.71 -2.82
N ILE A 46 2.86 14.76 -3.11
CA ILE A 46 1.41 15.00 -3.06
C ILE A 46 0.68 14.05 -2.10
N THR A 47 1.29 12.91 -1.75
CA THR A 47 0.69 11.93 -0.86
C THR A 47 1.21 12.10 0.56
N PRO A 48 0.39 12.53 1.53
CA PRO A 48 0.78 12.52 2.93
C PRO A 48 0.80 11.09 3.46
N ASP A 49 1.84 10.75 4.24
CA ASP A 49 1.98 9.48 5.00
C ASP A 49 0.95 9.32 6.13
N SER A 50 0.00 10.26 6.22
CA SER A 50 -1.09 10.20 7.18
C SER A 50 -2.43 10.64 6.59
N MET A 51 -3.49 10.05 7.13
CA MET A 51 -4.87 10.47 6.86
C MET A 51 -5.45 11.14 8.10
N TYR A 52 -5.33 12.47 8.16
CA TYR A 52 -5.73 13.28 9.32
C TYR A 52 -5.08 12.77 10.62
N GLY A 53 -3.74 12.67 10.63
CA GLY A 53 -2.95 12.23 11.78
C GLY A 53 -2.97 10.72 12.06
N LEU A 54 -3.66 9.91 11.24
CA LEU A 54 -3.53 8.45 11.27
C LEU A 54 -2.39 8.05 10.34
N ASP A 55 -1.30 7.52 10.90
CA ASP A 55 -0.16 7.00 10.15
C ASP A 55 -0.57 5.77 9.32
N ILE A 56 -0.20 5.78 8.05
CA ILE A 56 -0.46 4.71 7.09
C ILE A 56 0.83 4.15 6.46
N SER A 57 2.00 4.60 6.91
CA SER A 57 3.31 4.28 6.30
C SER A 57 3.55 2.78 6.17
N MET A 58 3.19 2.01 7.20
CA MET A 58 3.33 0.55 7.17
C MET A 58 2.53 -0.12 6.04
N LEU A 59 1.34 0.41 5.72
CA LEU A 59 0.47 -0.14 4.68
C LEU A 59 1.07 0.16 3.30
N CYS A 60 1.70 1.32 3.17
CA CYS A 60 2.43 1.71 1.97
C CYS A 60 3.71 0.89 1.79
N ASN A 61 4.46 0.60 2.85
CA ASN A 61 5.63 -0.27 2.78
C ASN A 61 5.27 -1.70 2.34
N ILE A 62 4.11 -2.22 2.78
CA ILE A 62 3.57 -3.51 2.29
C ILE A 62 3.26 -3.42 0.80
N HIS A 63 2.62 -2.33 0.36
CA HIS A 63 2.26 -2.10 -1.03
C HIS A 63 3.50 -2.01 -1.93
N ASP A 64 4.50 -1.22 -1.54
CA ASP A 64 5.78 -1.10 -2.25
C ASP A 64 6.51 -2.45 -2.34
N HIS A 65 6.59 -3.20 -1.23
CA HIS A 65 7.18 -4.55 -1.25
C HIS A 65 6.46 -5.48 -2.23
N MET A 66 5.13 -5.41 -2.32
CA MET A 66 4.39 -6.19 -3.29
C MET A 66 4.68 -5.73 -4.73
N TYR A 67 4.73 -4.43 -4.98
CA TYR A 67 5.02 -3.84 -6.30
C TYR A 67 6.40 -4.17 -6.84
N GLU A 68 7.41 -4.20 -5.97
CA GLU A 68 8.78 -4.62 -6.33
C GLU A 68 8.85 -6.06 -6.82
N ASN A 69 7.96 -6.92 -6.31
CA ASN A 69 7.90 -8.34 -6.62
C ASN A 69 6.83 -8.69 -7.67
N CYS A 70 6.16 -7.70 -8.28
CA CYS A 70 5.16 -7.92 -9.31
C CYS A 70 5.79 -8.42 -10.62
N THR A 71 5.21 -9.47 -11.18
CA THR A 71 5.61 -10.10 -12.45
C THR A 71 4.61 -9.84 -13.58
N CYS A 72 3.38 -9.50 -13.24
CA CYS A 72 2.32 -9.16 -14.18
C CYS A 72 1.31 -8.15 -13.60
N GLU A 73 0.40 -7.67 -14.45
CA GLU A 73 -0.69 -6.77 -14.08
C GLU A 73 -1.58 -7.30 -12.95
N GLN A 74 -1.81 -8.60 -12.91
CA GLN A 74 -2.62 -9.19 -11.85
C GLN A 74 -1.97 -9.07 -10.46
N ASP A 75 -0.63 -9.01 -10.39
CA ASP A 75 0.09 -8.81 -9.13
C ASP A 75 -0.07 -7.37 -8.61
N GLU A 76 -0.04 -6.39 -9.51
CA GLU A 76 -0.24 -4.98 -9.17
C GLU A 76 -1.68 -4.72 -8.70
N ILE A 77 -2.66 -5.35 -9.35
CA ILE A 77 -4.06 -5.32 -8.91
C ILE A 77 -4.22 -5.98 -7.52
N GLU A 78 -3.53 -7.09 -7.25
CA GLU A 78 -3.53 -7.75 -5.94
C GLU A 78 -2.94 -6.82 -4.86
N ALA A 79 -1.83 -6.14 -5.16
CA ALA A 79 -1.20 -5.17 -4.26
C ALA A 79 -2.14 -3.99 -3.93
N ASP A 80 -2.78 -3.39 -4.94
CA ASP A 80 -3.73 -2.29 -4.76
C ASP A 80 -4.97 -2.71 -3.94
N ALA A 81 -5.46 -3.93 -4.16
CA ALA A 81 -6.57 -4.50 -3.41
C ALA A 81 -6.22 -4.72 -1.93
N ILE A 82 -5.00 -5.20 -1.64
CA ILE A 82 -4.51 -5.39 -0.27
C ILE A 82 -4.32 -4.04 0.44
N LEU A 83 -3.74 -3.04 -0.23
CA LEU A 83 -3.63 -1.68 0.30
C LEU A 83 -5.02 -1.12 0.66
N SER A 84 -5.99 -1.29 -0.23
CA SER A 84 -7.37 -0.84 -0.02
C SER A 84 -8.02 -1.51 1.20
N ALA A 85 -7.90 -2.83 1.31
CA ALA A 85 -8.44 -3.59 2.44
C ALA A 85 -7.79 -3.19 3.77
N ASN A 86 -6.47 -2.99 3.77
CA ASN A 86 -5.73 -2.56 4.95
C ASN A 86 -6.10 -1.15 5.39
N LEU A 87 -6.26 -0.20 4.47
CA LEU A 87 -6.67 1.17 4.78
C LEU A 87 -8.06 1.19 5.43
N ILE A 88 -9.02 0.49 4.84
CA ILE A 88 -10.38 0.39 5.40
C ILE A 88 -10.33 -0.23 6.79
N THR A 89 -9.57 -1.33 6.96
CA THR A 89 -9.43 -2.00 8.25
C THR A 89 -8.80 -1.07 9.31
N LEU A 90 -7.65 -0.47 9.02
CA LEU A 90 -6.98 0.46 9.93
C LEU A 90 -7.88 1.62 10.34
N ILE A 91 -8.55 2.27 9.38
CA ILE A 91 -9.42 3.41 9.65
C ILE A 91 -10.63 3.01 10.50
N THR A 92 -11.26 1.88 10.15
CA THR A 92 -12.45 1.40 10.86
C THR A 92 -12.14 0.90 12.27
N THR A 93 -10.93 0.42 12.53
CA THR A 93 -10.43 0.04 13.86
C THR A 93 -9.97 1.23 14.70
N LYS A 94 -9.26 2.20 14.11
CA LYS A 94 -8.59 3.30 14.84
C LYS A 94 -9.36 4.61 14.87
N SER A 95 -10.52 4.68 14.24
CA SER A 95 -11.31 5.91 14.12
C SER A 95 -12.77 5.66 14.46
N THR A 96 -13.40 6.65 15.08
CA THR A 96 -14.84 6.65 15.37
C THR A 96 -15.49 7.95 14.87
N GLY A 97 -16.83 7.94 14.78
CA GLY A 97 -17.62 9.14 14.45
C GLY A 97 -17.25 9.80 13.11
N ILE A 98 -17.24 11.14 13.11
CA ILE A 98 -17.00 11.97 11.91
C ILE A 98 -15.58 11.76 11.37
N LEU A 99 -14.58 11.59 12.25
CA LEU A 99 -13.19 11.43 11.84
C LEU A 99 -12.98 10.14 11.04
N LYS A 100 -13.71 9.06 11.37
CA LYS A 100 -13.75 7.84 10.56
C LYS A 100 -14.23 8.12 9.13
N TRP A 101 -15.32 8.86 8.99
CA TRP A 101 -15.88 9.24 7.68
C TRP A 101 -14.90 10.08 6.85
N LEU A 102 -14.30 11.10 7.46
CA LEU A 102 -13.31 11.93 6.78
C LEU A 102 -12.10 11.11 6.29
N ARG A 103 -11.60 10.21 7.16
CA ARG A 103 -10.49 9.31 6.83
C ARG A 103 -10.86 8.35 5.71
N LEU A 104 -12.03 7.72 5.75
CA LEU A 104 -12.50 6.83 4.66
C LEU A 104 -12.64 7.60 3.33
N PHE A 105 -13.20 8.81 3.35
CA PHE A 105 -13.30 9.64 2.15
C PHE A 105 -11.92 9.99 1.56
N ARG A 106 -10.94 10.30 2.42
CA ARG A 106 -9.54 10.53 2.00
C ARG A 106 -8.91 9.24 1.44
N ALA A 107 -9.18 8.09 2.06
CA ALA A 107 -8.69 6.78 1.63
C ALA A 107 -9.23 6.40 0.25
N THR A 108 -10.51 6.64 -0.03
CA THR A 108 -11.07 6.41 -1.36
C THR A 108 -10.34 7.22 -2.43
N LYS A 109 -10.08 8.50 -2.18
CA LYS A 109 -9.31 9.34 -3.11
C LYS A 109 -7.89 8.81 -3.32
N TYR A 110 -7.26 8.28 -2.27
CA TYR A 110 -5.93 7.71 -2.34
C TYR A 110 -5.89 6.42 -3.16
N ILE A 111 -6.82 5.50 -2.89
CA ILE A 111 -6.96 4.24 -3.65
C ILE A 111 -7.21 4.51 -5.14
N VAL A 112 -8.07 5.48 -5.46
CA VAL A 112 -8.32 5.88 -6.86
C VAL A 112 -7.06 6.43 -7.51
N ALA A 113 -6.25 7.23 -6.79
CA ALA A 113 -5.02 7.77 -7.33
C ALA A 113 -3.98 6.67 -7.62
N VAL A 114 -3.80 5.73 -6.69
CA VAL A 114 -2.90 4.59 -6.85
C VAL A 114 -3.35 3.74 -8.04
N SER A 115 -4.62 3.33 -8.08
CA SER A 115 -5.15 2.52 -9.17
C SER A 115 -5.05 3.21 -10.53
N ALA A 116 -5.30 4.53 -10.60
CA ALA A 116 -5.14 5.29 -11.84
C ALA A 116 -3.69 5.32 -12.34
N THR A 117 -2.69 5.31 -11.43
CA THR A 117 -1.28 5.20 -11.83
C THR A 117 -0.93 3.80 -12.31
N THR A 118 -1.44 2.76 -11.65
CA THR A 118 -1.29 1.35 -12.07
C THR A 118 -1.73 1.16 -13.51
N PHE A 119 -2.85 1.75 -13.92
CA PHE A 119 -3.38 1.62 -15.28
C PHE A 119 -2.86 2.65 -16.29
N SER A 120 -1.85 3.45 -15.95
CA SER A 120 -1.27 4.41 -16.90
C SER A 120 -0.25 3.72 -17.82
N GLU A 121 -0.38 3.92 -19.14
CA GLU A 121 0.54 3.34 -20.14
C GLU A 121 2.01 3.71 -19.85
N GLU A 122 2.25 4.93 -19.38
CA GLU A 122 3.59 5.42 -19.02
C GLU A 122 4.21 4.63 -17.85
N PHE A 123 3.44 4.34 -16.80
CA PHE A 123 3.91 3.55 -15.67
C PHE A 123 4.22 2.11 -16.09
N TRP A 124 3.36 1.53 -16.93
CA TRP A 124 3.57 0.20 -17.50
C TRP A 124 4.85 0.12 -18.32
N GLU A 125 5.09 1.05 -19.24
CA GLU A 125 6.28 1.06 -20.08
C GLU A 125 7.57 1.26 -19.28
N ILE A 126 7.56 2.12 -18.26
CA ILE A 126 8.70 2.32 -17.36
C ILE A 126 9.02 1.02 -16.59
N ASN A 127 8.01 0.36 -16.04
CA ASN A 127 8.21 -0.85 -15.25
C ASN A 127 8.55 -2.08 -16.08
N LYS A 128 7.97 -2.20 -17.29
CA LYS A 128 8.32 -3.24 -18.25
C LYS A 128 9.81 -3.22 -18.60
N ASN A 129 10.33 -2.02 -18.91
CA ASN A 129 11.75 -1.83 -19.20
C ASN A 129 12.67 -2.14 -18.01
N LYS A 130 12.25 -1.84 -16.77
CA LYS A 130 13.03 -2.19 -15.55
C LYS A 130 13.03 -3.69 -15.25
N ARG A 131 11.92 -4.38 -15.56
CA ARG A 131 11.73 -5.82 -15.26
C ARG A 131 12.23 -6.74 -16.38
N GLY A 132 12.71 -6.21 -17.49
CA GLY A 132 13.21 -6.98 -18.63
C GLY A 132 12.12 -7.79 -19.35
N LEU A 133 10.87 -7.29 -19.31
CA LEU A 133 9.68 -7.88 -19.92
C LEU A 133 9.36 -7.29 -21.30
#